data_AF-A0A370X6Z0-F1
#
_entry.id   AF-A0A370X6Z0-F1
#
_cell.length_a   1.000
_cell.length_b   1.000
_cell.length_c   1.000
_cell.angle_alpha   90.00
_cell.angle_beta   90.00
_cell.angle_gamma   90.00
#
_symmetry.space_group_name_H-M   'P 1'
#
loop_
_entity.id
_entity.type
_entity.pdbx_description
1 polymer ?
#
loop_
_entity_poly.entity_id
_entity_poly.type
_entity_poly.pdbx_seq_one_letter_code
_entity_poly.pdbx_strand_id
1 'polypeptide(L)'
;MSTNSLRRSEYLRSLWPWLPLWTVVALLAIFSHGPMPLYSTRTLAVAWEMWREHHFLVPYINGEPYSEKVPLLYWLIHAGWYVFGVSDIWPRVLEVIFGGVQLVLLSVLARRLFPMRPWVAKAAPWMLLALSYAFLFGLQIMYEVLLADCVLGALLCLTPKANRAEPRWLLFGLLIGAGLLTKGPVMLLHIAFPWLLGPFWNDWAREHRTRWYGRGVLAVLLGLAILLAWAIPAGFSGGDAYRHRLFFTQTAARVVDGVQHDEPLQNHAHPFWWYVPYLLVLAFPFSGWPRAWVALGTLRKPFDTGLRFALCWLVPVFVLFSVISGKQLYYLLPEYGGGMLLLAGAMAVMRERRVPLAENYWLGSWPLGMGGILFAICLFAMPNLVAHHYLHGEWFEGAAPYSRTFSVAFLLLGCLLLLRGRGEMRRVAVAGLLGVLALNTLFTLTLWHKYDLSPTTALIASAQSGKRAIGIDGSYEGQYHFAGRLSEAIIELHDGKALQDFARSHPDGLIITHPDTLDAAAQRYALMAQPFRSAWVVVWSAPTLADLRAGRTPMEPAQPPQIFPGAKVQYGAQP
;
A
#
# COMPACT_ATOMS: atom_id res chain seq x y z
N MET A 1 15.26 29.65 -30.26
CA MET A 1 14.96 28.60 -29.25
C MET A 1 15.79 27.37 -29.57
N SER A 2 16.65 26.91 -28.66
CA SER A 2 17.49 25.71 -28.91
C SER A 2 16.62 24.44 -28.97
N THR A 3 17.02 23.44 -29.75
CA THR A 3 16.36 22.13 -29.86
C THR A 3 16.14 21.45 -28.49
N ASN A 4 17.00 21.75 -27.51
CA ASN A 4 16.83 21.32 -26.11
C ASN A 4 15.66 22.00 -25.38
N SER A 5 15.39 23.28 -25.65
CA SER A 5 14.24 24.00 -25.07
C SER A 5 12.90 23.45 -25.60
N LEU A 6 12.84 23.10 -26.89
CA LEU A 6 11.66 22.49 -27.52
C LEU A 6 11.41 21.08 -26.97
N ARG A 7 12.44 20.22 -26.86
CA ARG A 7 12.31 18.88 -26.25
C ARG A 7 11.87 18.92 -24.78
N ARG A 8 12.36 19.89 -24.00
CA ARG A 8 11.92 20.09 -22.60
C ARG A 8 10.45 20.51 -22.51
N SER A 9 10.02 21.42 -23.38
CA SER A 9 8.62 21.85 -23.46
C SER A 9 7.67 20.71 -23.85
N GLU A 10 8.03 19.91 -24.86
CA GLU A 10 7.26 18.72 -25.25
C GLU A 10 7.21 17.65 -24.15
N TYR A 11 8.31 17.48 -23.41
CA TYR A 11 8.35 16.58 -22.26
C TYR A 11 7.36 17.02 -21.18
N LEU A 12 7.38 18.28 -20.77
CA LEU A 12 6.46 18.82 -19.75
C LEU A 12 5.00 18.74 -20.22
N ARG A 13 4.73 19.07 -21.49
CA ARG A 13 3.39 18.92 -22.09
C ARG A 13 2.89 17.47 -22.10
N SER A 14 3.79 16.49 -22.16
CA SER A 14 3.42 15.07 -22.10
C SER A 14 3.01 14.58 -20.70
N LEU A 15 3.43 15.30 -19.64
CA LEU A 15 3.06 15.01 -18.24
C LEU A 15 1.75 15.70 -17.84
N TRP A 16 1.45 16.85 -18.46
CA TRP A 16 0.33 17.73 -18.14
C TRP A 16 -1.07 17.08 -18.01
N PRO A 17 -1.47 16.08 -18.82
CA PRO A 17 -2.86 15.62 -18.76
C PRO A 17 -3.14 14.56 -17.68
N TRP A 18 -2.13 13.85 -17.16
CA TRP A 18 -2.35 12.77 -16.19
C TRP A 18 -1.74 13.06 -14.82
N LEU A 19 -0.63 13.80 -14.74
CA LEU A 19 0.04 14.04 -13.45
C LEU A 19 -0.81 14.93 -12.54
N PRO A 20 -1.32 16.11 -12.98
CA PRO A 20 -2.20 16.93 -12.15
C PRO A 20 -3.51 16.22 -11.78
N LEU A 21 -4.10 15.47 -12.72
CA LEU A 21 -5.31 14.68 -12.45
C LEU A 21 -5.06 13.66 -11.33
N TRP A 22 -3.99 12.88 -11.46
CA TRP A 22 -3.63 11.90 -10.45
C TRP A 22 -3.31 12.56 -9.11
N THR A 23 -2.54 13.66 -9.09
CA THR A 23 -2.22 14.38 -7.85
C THR A 23 -3.48 14.89 -7.15
N VAL A 24 -4.42 15.51 -7.87
CA VAL A 24 -5.68 15.98 -7.28
C VAL A 24 -6.50 14.81 -6.73
N VAL A 25 -6.65 13.74 -7.50
CA VAL A 25 -7.43 12.57 -7.06
C VAL A 25 -6.77 11.87 -5.88
N ALA A 26 -5.45 11.71 -5.88
CA ALA A 26 -4.68 11.12 -4.80
C ALA A 26 -4.77 11.95 -3.51
N LEU A 27 -4.67 13.29 -3.61
CA LEU A 27 -4.85 14.19 -2.46
C LEU A 27 -6.27 14.11 -1.91
N LEU A 28 -7.30 14.14 -2.76
CA LEU A 28 -8.69 13.99 -2.32
C LEU A 28 -8.95 12.65 -1.63
N ALA A 29 -8.43 11.56 -2.20
CA ALA A 29 -8.59 10.21 -1.65
C ALA A 29 -7.86 10.08 -0.31
N ILE A 30 -6.56 10.38 -0.29
CA ILE A 30 -5.75 10.20 0.91
C ILE A 30 -6.27 11.08 2.05
N PHE A 31 -6.69 12.34 1.78
CA PHE A 31 -7.24 13.30 2.75
C PHE A 31 -8.71 13.14 3.11
N SER A 32 -9.42 12.19 2.50
CA SER A 32 -10.83 11.94 2.85
C SER A 32 -11.02 11.34 4.25
N HIS A 33 -10.04 10.60 4.76
CA HIS A 33 -10.07 9.99 6.08
C HIS A 33 -8.68 10.03 6.74
N GLY A 34 -8.54 9.59 7.99
CA GLY A 34 -7.23 9.53 8.67
C GLY A 34 -6.30 8.42 8.14
N PRO A 35 -5.08 8.31 8.70
CA PRO A 35 -4.17 7.19 8.40
C PRO A 35 -4.82 5.84 8.71
N MET A 36 -4.76 4.89 7.78
CA MET A 36 -5.36 3.56 7.95
C MET A 36 -4.69 2.79 9.11
N PRO A 37 -5.46 2.23 10.06
CA PRO A 37 -4.92 1.41 11.14
C PRO A 37 -4.14 0.19 10.63
N LEU A 38 -3.16 -0.26 11.41
CA LEU A 38 -2.28 -1.43 11.17
C LEU A 38 -1.31 -1.30 9.98
N TYR A 39 -1.59 -0.39 9.05
CA TYR A 39 -0.69 -0.02 7.95
C TYR A 39 -0.02 1.32 8.28
N SER A 40 -0.70 2.41 7.96
CA SER A 40 -0.18 3.77 8.09
C SER A 40 0.12 4.14 9.55
N THR A 41 -0.76 3.75 10.49
CA THR A 41 -0.55 4.05 11.92
C THR A 41 0.70 3.39 12.49
N ARG A 42 1.02 2.16 12.05
CA ARG A 42 2.21 1.43 12.50
C ARG A 42 3.50 2.11 12.02
N THR A 43 3.56 2.47 10.74
CA THR A 43 4.70 3.22 10.18
C THR A 43 4.86 4.57 10.89
N LEU A 44 3.75 5.26 11.15
CA LEU A 44 3.76 6.53 11.88
C LEU A 44 4.18 6.37 13.35
N ALA A 45 3.80 5.29 14.02
CA ALA A 45 4.23 4.99 15.38
C ALA A 45 5.75 4.81 15.48
N VAL A 46 6.33 4.05 14.55
CA VAL A 46 7.80 3.89 14.49
C VAL A 46 8.48 5.23 14.25
N ALA A 47 7.99 6.00 13.26
CA ALA A 47 8.53 7.32 12.98
C ALA A 47 8.41 8.25 14.21
N TRP A 48 7.28 8.21 14.93
CA TRP A 48 7.03 8.99 16.14
C TRP A 48 8.03 8.69 17.24
N GLU A 49 8.22 7.42 17.57
CA GLU A 49 9.12 7.01 18.65
C GLU A 49 10.57 7.35 18.32
N MET A 50 11.01 7.08 17.08
CA MET A 50 12.34 7.51 16.61
C MET A 50 12.54 9.02 16.72
N TRP A 51 11.51 9.80 16.38
CA TRP A 51 11.58 11.27 16.42
C TRP A 51 11.64 11.81 17.85
N ARG A 52 10.79 11.28 18.73
CA ARG A 52 10.66 11.70 20.13
C ARG A 52 11.90 11.33 20.95
N GLU A 53 12.42 10.12 20.77
CA GLU A 53 13.58 9.61 21.52
C GLU A 53 14.93 9.97 20.84
N HIS A 54 14.89 10.71 19.72
CA HIS A 54 16.07 11.03 18.91
C HIS A 54 16.87 9.80 18.42
N HIS A 55 16.20 8.65 18.32
CA HIS A 55 16.74 7.39 17.82
C HIS A 55 16.62 7.30 16.30
N PHE A 56 17.43 8.07 15.57
CA PHE A 56 17.37 8.09 14.10
C PHE A 56 18.05 6.90 13.41
N LEU A 57 18.87 6.14 14.15
CA LEU A 57 19.64 5.03 13.60
C LEU A 57 18.89 3.69 13.71
N VAL A 58 18.24 3.45 14.84
CA VAL A 58 17.54 2.19 15.14
C VAL A 58 16.04 2.49 15.16
N PRO A 59 15.22 1.84 14.33
CA PRO A 59 13.77 1.96 14.45
C PRO A 59 13.27 1.42 15.79
N TYR A 60 12.27 2.06 16.39
CA TYR A 60 11.64 1.62 17.65
C TYR A 60 10.13 1.53 17.48
N ILE A 61 9.52 0.56 18.16
CA ILE A 61 8.07 0.49 18.30
C ILE A 61 7.74 -0.05 19.69
N ASN A 62 6.79 0.61 20.36
CA ASN A 62 6.37 0.26 21.71
C ASN A 62 7.53 0.17 22.72
N GLY A 63 8.53 1.06 22.60
CA GLY A 63 9.71 1.08 23.47
C GLY A 63 10.81 0.06 23.11
N GLU A 64 10.59 -0.79 22.11
CA GLU A 64 11.53 -1.87 21.74
C GLU A 64 12.18 -1.65 20.36
N PRO A 65 13.45 -2.05 20.16
CA PRO A 65 14.12 -1.99 18.87
C PRO A 65 13.40 -2.81 17.79
N TYR A 66 12.92 -2.13 16.74
CA TYR A 66 12.15 -2.72 15.65
C TYR A 66 13.04 -3.12 14.46
N SER A 67 13.68 -4.29 14.58
CA SER A 67 14.64 -4.77 13.57
C SER A 67 14.04 -5.05 12.19
N GLU A 68 12.73 -5.32 12.08
CA GLU A 68 12.11 -5.84 10.86
C GLU A 68 12.07 -4.86 9.68
N LYS A 69 12.37 -3.58 9.92
CA LYS A 69 12.28 -2.51 8.92
C LYS A 69 13.58 -1.74 8.85
N VAL A 70 13.81 -1.20 7.65
CA VAL A 70 14.95 -0.36 7.29
C VAL A 70 14.53 1.12 7.27
N PRO A 71 15.47 2.08 7.35
CA PRO A 71 15.15 3.39 7.92
C PRO A 71 14.73 4.45 6.90
N LEU A 72 14.86 4.22 5.58
CA LEU A 72 14.80 5.31 4.60
C LEU A 72 13.45 6.04 4.60
N LEU A 73 12.33 5.31 4.71
CA LEU A 73 11.01 5.93 4.76
C LEU A 73 10.87 6.83 6.00
N TYR A 74 11.37 6.39 7.15
CA TYR A 74 11.33 7.18 8.39
C TYR A 74 12.18 8.43 8.28
N TRP A 75 13.38 8.34 7.70
CA TRP A 75 14.22 9.51 7.46
C TRP A 75 13.55 10.55 6.56
N LEU A 76 12.82 10.11 5.53
CA LEU A 76 12.05 11.02 4.67
C LEU A 76 10.85 11.64 5.39
N ILE A 77 10.20 10.90 6.30
CA ILE A 77 9.15 11.43 7.19
C ILE A 77 9.75 12.50 8.14
N HIS A 78 10.85 12.16 8.82
CA HIS A 78 11.56 13.06 9.74
C HIS A 78 12.07 14.32 9.07
N ALA A 79 12.58 14.22 7.84
CA ALA A 79 13.02 15.37 7.07
C ALA A 79 11.89 16.39 6.86
N GLY A 80 10.65 15.94 6.61
CA GLY A 80 9.52 16.86 6.54
C GLY A 80 9.00 17.29 7.90
N TRP A 81 9.04 16.45 8.94
CA TRP A 81 8.70 16.89 10.30
C TRP A 81 9.66 17.97 10.82
N TYR A 82 10.93 17.92 10.43
CA TYR A 82 11.90 18.98 10.71
C TYR A 82 11.50 20.33 10.09
N VAL A 83 10.87 20.33 8.92
CA VAL A 83 10.50 21.55 8.18
C VAL A 83 9.09 22.03 8.51
N PHE A 84 8.12 21.12 8.60
CA PHE A 84 6.69 21.41 8.69
C PHE A 84 6.08 21.10 10.06
N GLY A 85 6.86 20.56 10.99
CA GLY A 85 6.37 20.07 12.27
C GLY A 85 5.77 18.66 12.18
N VAL A 86 5.60 18.03 13.35
CA VAL A 86 5.13 16.65 13.45
C VAL A 86 3.63 16.57 13.18
N SER A 87 3.25 16.00 12.04
CA SER A 87 1.86 15.73 11.65
C SER A 87 1.79 14.53 10.72
N ASP A 88 0.60 13.98 10.48
CA ASP A 88 0.39 12.94 9.48
C ASP A 88 0.30 13.53 8.05
N ILE A 89 0.20 14.86 7.90
CA ILE A 89 0.05 15.56 6.62
C ILE A 89 1.28 15.30 5.72
N TRP A 90 2.49 15.56 6.21
CA TRP A 90 3.70 15.38 5.40
C TRP A 90 3.89 13.93 4.91
N PRO A 91 3.81 12.90 5.78
CA PRO A 91 3.88 11.50 5.35
C PRO A 91 2.87 11.13 4.25
N ARG A 92 1.66 11.71 4.29
CA ARG A 92 0.62 11.46 3.27
C ARG A 92 0.93 12.17 1.96
N VAL A 93 1.37 13.42 2.03
CA VAL A 93 1.88 14.15 0.85
C VAL A 93 3.07 13.41 0.23
N LEU A 94 3.93 12.80 1.05
CA LEU A 94 5.08 12.02 0.59
C LEU A 94 4.66 10.80 -0.24
N GLU A 95 3.63 10.05 0.15
CA GLU A 95 3.08 8.95 -0.67
C GLU A 95 2.52 9.45 -2.01
N VAL A 96 1.87 10.62 -2.00
CA VAL A 96 1.44 11.28 -3.24
C VAL A 96 2.64 11.71 -4.09
N ILE A 97 3.76 12.13 -3.50
CA ILE A 97 4.96 12.43 -4.28
C ILE A 97 5.51 11.15 -4.91
N PHE A 98 5.61 10.05 -4.16
CA PHE A 98 6.11 8.77 -4.67
C PHE A 98 5.27 8.23 -5.82
N GLY A 99 3.93 8.18 -5.68
CA GLY A 99 3.09 7.72 -6.79
C GLY A 99 3.23 8.60 -8.05
N GLY A 100 3.43 9.92 -7.90
CA GLY A 100 3.68 10.83 -9.02
C GLY A 100 5.03 10.56 -9.70
N VAL A 101 6.08 10.34 -8.90
CA VAL A 101 7.42 9.94 -9.36
C VAL A 101 7.34 8.60 -10.11
N GLN A 102 6.61 7.63 -9.59
CA GLN A 102 6.41 6.32 -10.19
C GLN A 102 5.85 6.42 -11.62
N LEU A 103 4.81 7.24 -11.81
CA LEU A 103 4.20 7.50 -13.11
C LEU A 103 5.18 8.16 -14.10
N VAL A 104 5.97 9.12 -13.62
CA VAL A 104 7.01 9.78 -14.44
C VAL A 104 8.07 8.77 -14.84
N LEU A 105 8.63 8.01 -13.89
CA LEU A 105 9.66 7.01 -14.13
C LEU A 105 9.17 5.96 -15.14
N LEU A 106 7.94 5.47 -15.01
CA LEU A 106 7.34 4.55 -15.96
C LEU A 106 7.22 5.16 -17.37
N SER A 107 6.78 6.41 -17.50
CA SER A 107 6.71 7.09 -18.80
C SER A 107 8.09 7.24 -19.45
N VAL A 108 9.13 7.55 -18.66
CA VAL A 108 10.50 7.65 -19.18
C VAL A 108 11.03 6.27 -19.57
N LEU A 109 10.78 5.25 -18.76
CA LEU A 109 11.19 3.87 -19.02
C LEU A 109 10.56 3.35 -20.32
N ALA A 110 9.24 3.52 -20.46
CA ALA A 110 8.50 3.17 -21.67
C ALA A 110 9.06 3.85 -22.92
N ARG A 111 9.40 5.14 -22.83
CA ARG A 111 9.96 5.90 -23.96
C ARG A 111 11.31 5.36 -24.44
N ARG A 112 12.15 4.89 -23.52
CA ARG A 112 13.47 4.35 -23.86
C ARG A 112 13.41 2.93 -24.40
N LEU A 113 12.47 2.14 -23.89
CA LEU A 113 12.31 0.74 -24.27
C LEU A 113 11.49 0.54 -25.55
N PHE A 114 10.63 1.51 -25.88
CA PHE A 114 9.77 1.49 -27.06
C PHE A 114 9.98 2.73 -27.95
N PRO A 115 11.21 2.97 -28.47
CA PRO A 115 11.51 4.18 -29.24
C PRO A 115 10.69 4.29 -30.53
N MET A 116 10.36 3.16 -31.15
CA MET A 116 9.53 3.10 -32.37
C MET A 116 8.03 3.15 -32.08
N ARG A 117 7.62 3.11 -30.79
CA ARG A 117 6.21 3.13 -30.38
C ARG A 117 5.96 4.20 -29.31
N PRO A 118 6.02 5.50 -29.66
CA PRO A 118 5.85 6.60 -28.71
C PRO A 118 4.52 6.57 -27.95
N TRP A 119 3.51 5.89 -28.48
CA TRP A 119 2.23 5.69 -27.79
C TRP A 119 2.39 4.97 -26.45
N VAL A 120 3.32 4.01 -26.32
CA VAL A 120 3.55 3.26 -25.08
C VAL A 120 3.93 4.18 -23.94
N ALA A 121 4.83 5.14 -24.19
CA ALA A 121 5.25 6.15 -23.20
C ALA A 121 4.13 7.10 -22.76
N LYS A 122 3.12 7.29 -23.62
CA LYS A 122 1.92 8.08 -23.31
C LYS A 122 0.85 7.24 -22.62
N ALA A 123 0.76 5.94 -22.90
CA ALA A 123 -0.27 5.05 -22.39
C ALA A 123 0.07 4.49 -21.01
N ALA A 124 1.30 4.01 -20.81
CA ALA A 124 1.72 3.34 -19.57
C ALA A 124 1.37 4.11 -18.28
N PRO A 125 1.62 5.44 -18.14
CA PRO A 125 1.23 6.16 -16.92
C PRO A 125 -0.30 6.24 -16.72
N TRP A 126 -1.08 6.42 -17.80
CA TRP A 126 -2.55 6.35 -17.72
C TRP A 126 -3.02 4.97 -17.27
N MET A 127 -2.32 3.92 -17.67
CA MET A 127 -2.69 2.57 -17.26
C MET A 127 -2.35 2.33 -15.78
N LEU A 128 -1.15 2.72 -15.34
CA LEU A 128 -0.74 2.57 -13.95
C LEU A 128 -1.65 3.34 -12.98
N LEU A 129 -1.99 4.59 -13.28
CA LEU A 129 -2.85 5.40 -12.39
C LEU A 129 -4.28 4.84 -12.25
N ALA A 130 -4.71 3.97 -13.16
CA ALA A 130 -6.07 3.44 -13.17
C ALA A 130 -6.24 2.18 -12.31
N LEU A 131 -5.14 1.52 -11.93
CA LEU A 131 -5.16 0.27 -11.19
C LEU A 131 -5.71 0.51 -9.79
N SER A 132 -6.93 0.02 -9.52
CA SER A 132 -7.64 0.37 -8.29
C SER A 132 -6.92 -0.11 -7.03
N TYR A 133 -6.39 -1.35 -7.04
CA TYR A 133 -5.62 -1.88 -5.92
C TYR A 133 -4.32 -1.08 -5.69
N ALA A 134 -3.57 -0.82 -6.77
CA ALA A 134 -2.33 -0.05 -6.70
C ALA A 134 -2.58 1.38 -6.18
N PHE A 135 -3.69 1.99 -6.59
CA PHE A 135 -4.09 3.32 -6.12
C PHE A 135 -4.40 3.31 -4.62
N LEU A 136 -5.26 2.42 -4.12
CA LEU A 136 -5.65 2.41 -2.70
C LEU A 136 -4.49 2.03 -1.76
N PHE A 137 -3.73 0.99 -2.12
CA PHE A 137 -2.56 0.58 -1.33
C PHE A 137 -1.39 1.54 -1.47
N GLY A 138 -1.24 2.20 -2.62
CA GLY A 138 -0.21 3.22 -2.82
C GLY A 138 -0.46 4.55 -2.09
N LEU A 139 -1.62 4.71 -1.45
CA LEU A 139 -1.91 5.85 -0.56
C LEU A 139 -1.74 5.52 0.92
N GLN A 140 -1.35 4.29 1.27
CA GLN A 140 -0.99 3.93 2.63
C GLN A 140 0.46 4.35 2.90
N ILE A 141 0.74 4.86 4.10
CA ILE A 141 2.10 5.27 4.51
C ILE A 141 2.93 4.00 4.73
N MET A 142 3.51 3.48 3.65
CA MET A 142 4.20 2.20 3.60
C MET A 142 5.40 2.24 2.63
N TYR A 143 6.20 1.19 2.62
CA TYR A 143 7.51 1.17 1.93
C TYR A 143 7.40 0.84 0.44
N GLU A 144 6.25 0.33 0.00
CA GLU A 144 6.04 -0.32 -1.30
C GLU A 144 6.18 0.65 -2.46
N VAL A 145 5.63 1.87 -2.34
CA VAL A 145 5.68 2.86 -3.42
C VAL A 145 7.09 3.44 -3.55
N LEU A 146 7.74 3.77 -2.44
CA LEU A 146 9.15 4.19 -2.42
C LEU A 146 10.08 3.10 -2.99
N LEU A 147 9.82 1.82 -2.66
CA LEU A 147 10.56 0.71 -3.25
C LEU A 147 10.31 0.64 -4.76
N ALA A 148 9.07 0.79 -5.22
CA ALA A 148 8.74 0.80 -6.64
C ALA A 148 9.46 1.92 -7.40
N ASP A 149 9.62 3.10 -6.80
CA ASP A 149 10.41 4.20 -7.35
C ASP A 149 11.90 3.85 -7.45
N CYS A 150 12.47 3.23 -6.40
CA CYS A 150 13.85 2.76 -6.42
C CYS A 150 14.06 1.71 -7.51
N VAL A 151 13.13 0.75 -7.65
CA VAL A 151 13.14 -0.29 -8.68
C VAL A 151 13.07 0.33 -10.07
N LEU A 152 12.06 1.15 -10.36
CA LEU A 152 11.90 1.79 -11.67
C LEU A 152 13.09 2.70 -12.01
N GLY A 153 13.60 3.44 -11.04
CA GLY A 153 14.79 4.26 -11.19
C GLY A 153 16.04 3.42 -11.53
N ALA A 154 16.25 2.32 -10.82
CA ALA A 154 17.36 1.39 -11.04
C ALA A 154 17.26 0.74 -12.43
N LEU A 155 16.08 0.23 -12.79
CA LEU A 155 15.80 -0.33 -14.11
C LEU A 155 16.01 0.70 -15.23
N LEU A 156 15.61 1.96 -15.02
CA LEU A 156 15.87 3.05 -15.95
C LEU A 156 17.37 3.32 -16.14
N CYS A 157 18.22 3.00 -15.17
CA CYS A 157 19.67 3.10 -15.30
C CYS A 157 20.29 2.08 -16.24
N LEU A 158 19.63 0.93 -16.44
CA LEU A 158 20.02 -0.13 -17.38
C LEU A 158 19.61 0.17 -18.83
N THR A 159 18.65 1.07 -19.04
CA THR A 159 18.16 1.41 -20.38
C THR A 159 19.03 2.43 -21.11
N PRO A 160 19.22 2.30 -22.44
CA PRO A 160 20.00 3.24 -23.23
C PRO A 160 19.32 4.61 -23.34
N LYS A 161 20.12 5.66 -23.49
CA LYS A 161 19.68 7.01 -23.87
C LYS A 161 20.11 7.31 -25.30
N ALA A 162 19.46 8.29 -25.93
CA ALA A 162 19.77 8.72 -27.30
C ALA A 162 21.25 9.09 -27.53
N ASN A 163 21.95 9.56 -26.49
CA ASN A 163 23.36 9.96 -26.55
C ASN A 163 24.29 9.06 -25.72
N ARG A 164 23.78 7.95 -25.17
CA ARG A 164 24.57 7.05 -24.30
C ARG A 164 23.95 5.65 -24.32
N ALA A 165 24.61 4.72 -24.99
CA ALA A 165 24.24 3.31 -24.97
C ALA A 165 24.59 2.63 -23.62
N GLU A 166 25.70 3.03 -23.00
CA GLU A 166 26.17 2.44 -21.76
C GLU A 166 25.25 2.74 -20.55
N PRO A 167 24.93 1.74 -19.70
CA PRO A 167 24.18 1.95 -18.45
C PRO A 167 24.83 2.93 -17.48
N ARG A 168 24.03 3.45 -16.55
CA ARG A 168 24.46 4.37 -15.49
C ARG A 168 24.76 3.62 -14.20
N TRP A 169 25.86 2.87 -14.19
CA TRP A 169 26.21 1.93 -13.11
C TRP A 169 26.31 2.56 -11.71
N LEU A 170 26.89 3.76 -11.58
CA LEU A 170 26.97 4.44 -10.29
C LEU A 170 25.57 4.74 -9.72
N LEU A 171 24.71 5.39 -10.54
CA LEU A 171 23.34 5.69 -10.14
C LEU A 171 22.50 4.42 -9.93
N PHE A 172 22.76 3.36 -10.70
CA PHE A 172 22.16 2.04 -10.48
C PHE A 172 22.50 1.52 -9.08
N GLY A 173 23.76 1.56 -8.66
CA GLY A 173 24.18 1.14 -7.32
C GLY A 173 23.62 2.03 -6.20
N LEU A 174 23.53 3.34 -6.40
CA LEU A 174 22.89 4.25 -5.44
C LEU A 174 21.40 3.93 -5.24
N LEU A 175 20.68 3.63 -6.32
CA LEU A 175 19.25 3.27 -6.27
C LEU A 175 19.02 1.87 -5.70
N ILE A 176 19.96 0.93 -5.91
CA ILE A 176 19.96 -0.35 -5.18
C ILE A 176 20.11 -0.09 -3.68
N GLY A 177 21.08 0.74 -3.28
CA GLY A 177 21.27 1.10 -1.86
C GLY A 177 20.02 1.74 -1.24
N ALA A 178 19.39 2.69 -1.94
CA ALA A 178 18.15 3.30 -1.49
C ALA A 178 16.99 2.28 -1.37
N GLY A 179 16.83 1.39 -2.34
CA GLY A 179 15.82 0.33 -2.28
C GLY A 179 16.08 -0.69 -1.16
N LEU A 180 17.35 -1.05 -0.93
CA LEU A 180 17.76 -1.88 0.20
C LEU A 180 17.46 -1.20 1.55
N LEU A 181 17.67 0.12 1.66
CA LEU A 181 17.30 0.91 2.84
C LEU A 181 15.79 1.19 2.95
N THR A 182 14.99 0.79 1.96
CA THR A 182 13.52 0.92 1.97
C THR A 182 12.82 -0.37 2.39
N LYS A 183 13.22 -1.51 1.84
CA LYS A 183 12.58 -2.80 2.14
C LYS A 183 13.54 -3.99 2.20
N GLY A 184 14.83 -3.74 2.43
CA GLY A 184 15.83 -4.79 2.56
C GLY A 184 16.09 -5.55 1.25
N PRO A 185 16.49 -6.82 1.32
CA PRO A 185 17.02 -7.58 0.17
C PRO A 185 16.02 -7.80 -0.96
N VAL A 186 14.72 -7.62 -0.73
CA VAL A 186 13.68 -7.73 -1.78
C VAL A 186 13.94 -6.79 -2.95
N MET A 187 14.61 -5.65 -2.73
CA MET A 187 15.06 -4.77 -3.82
C MET A 187 15.82 -5.52 -4.91
N LEU A 188 16.70 -6.46 -4.53
CA LEU A 188 17.51 -7.22 -5.48
C LEU A 188 16.65 -8.17 -6.32
N LEU A 189 15.57 -8.72 -5.75
CA LEU A 189 14.65 -9.60 -6.45
C LEU A 189 14.04 -8.93 -7.69
N HIS A 190 13.64 -7.66 -7.55
CA HIS A 190 13.01 -6.89 -8.62
C HIS A 190 13.97 -6.52 -9.76
N ILE A 191 15.26 -6.32 -9.47
CA ILE A 191 16.24 -5.85 -10.45
C ILE A 191 17.16 -6.94 -11.02
N ALA A 192 17.26 -8.09 -10.33
CA ALA A 192 18.21 -9.15 -10.66
C ALA A 192 17.98 -9.66 -12.09
N PHE A 193 16.74 -10.02 -12.44
CA PHE A 193 16.49 -10.63 -13.74
C PHE A 193 16.62 -9.67 -14.93
N PRO A 194 16.13 -8.42 -14.88
CA PRO A 194 16.45 -7.44 -15.92
C PRO A 194 17.94 -7.21 -16.10
N TRP A 195 18.73 -7.23 -15.02
CA TRP A 195 20.18 -7.11 -15.11
C TRP A 195 20.85 -8.38 -15.66
N LEU A 196 20.59 -9.55 -15.08
CA LEU A 196 21.21 -10.83 -15.47
C LEU A 196 20.84 -11.24 -16.90
N LEU A 197 19.59 -11.00 -17.31
CA LEU A 197 19.11 -11.27 -18.66
C LEU A 197 19.36 -10.10 -19.62
N GLY A 198 20.21 -9.13 -19.23
CA GLY A 198 20.64 -7.98 -20.02
C GLY A 198 20.88 -8.29 -21.50
N PRO A 199 21.76 -9.25 -21.83
CA PRO A 199 22.07 -9.60 -23.22
C PRO A 199 20.88 -10.10 -24.05
N PHE A 200 19.75 -10.49 -23.44
CA PHE A 200 18.55 -10.88 -24.18
C PHE A 200 17.80 -9.66 -24.77
N TRP A 201 17.81 -8.53 -24.06
CA TRP A 201 17.01 -7.35 -24.40
C TRP A 201 17.83 -6.09 -24.71
N ASN A 202 19.10 -6.00 -24.29
CA ASN A 202 19.96 -4.82 -24.45
C ASN A 202 21.16 -5.14 -25.36
N ASP A 203 21.34 -4.34 -26.41
CA ASP A 203 22.42 -4.56 -27.39
C ASP A 203 23.80 -4.25 -26.81
N TRP A 204 23.94 -3.19 -26.02
CA TRP A 204 25.21 -2.87 -25.34
C TRP A 204 25.61 -4.00 -24.38
N ALA A 205 24.66 -4.60 -23.66
CA ALA A 205 24.91 -5.76 -22.80
C ALA A 205 25.40 -6.98 -23.60
N ARG A 206 24.85 -7.17 -24.81
CA ARG A 206 25.25 -8.26 -25.71
C ARG A 206 26.68 -8.09 -26.22
N GLU A 207 27.05 -6.86 -26.59
CA GLU A 207 28.37 -6.50 -27.12
C GLU A 207 29.44 -6.42 -26.03
N HIS A 208 29.10 -5.92 -24.84
CA HIS A 208 30.06 -5.61 -23.76
C HIS A 208 29.81 -6.44 -22.50
N ARG A 209 29.59 -7.76 -22.64
CA ARG A 209 29.19 -8.66 -21.54
C ARG A 209 30.06 -8.53 -20.29
N THR A 210 31.38 -8.54 -20.43
CA THR A 210 32.31 -8.44 -19.29
C THR A 210 32.12 -7.14 -18.52
N ARG A 211 31.93 -6.01 -19.23
CA ARG A 211 31.67 -4.70 -18.59
C ARG A 211 30.27 -4.64 -17.98
N TRP A 212 29.27 -5.25 -18.62
CA TRP A 212 27.90 -5.31 -18.11
C TRP A 212 27.81 -6.04 -16.77
N TYR A 213 28.38 -7.24 -16.68
CA TYR A 213 28.35 -8.01 -15.44
C TYR A 213 29.33 -7.45 -14.42
N GLY A 214 30.56 -7.10 -14.82
CA GLY A 214 31.56 -6.54 -13.90
C GLY A 214 31.09 -5.25 -13.23
N ARG A 215 30.59 -4.28 -14.01
CA ARG A 215 30.07 -3.02 -13.45
C ARG A 215 28.73 -3.21 -12.73
N GLY A 216 27.93 -4.20 -13.14
CA GLY A 216 26.72 -4.59 -12.42
C GLY A 216 27.01 -5.13 -11.02
N VAL A 217 27.99 -6.02 -10.89
CA VAL A 217 28.46 -6.53 -9.59
C VAL A 217 28.97 -5.38 -8.72
N LEU A 218 29.80 -4.47 -9.27
CA LEU A 218 30.25 -3.29 -8.52
C LEU A 218 29.09 -2.39 -8.06
N ALA A 219 28.04 -2.26 -8.85
CA ALA A 219 26.85 -1.50 -8.46
C ALA A 219 26.05 -2.20 -7.35
N VAL A 220 25.92 -3.53 -7.39
CA VAL A 220 25.30 -4.30 -6.30
C VAL A 220 26.13 -4.20 -5.02
N LEU A 221 27.47 -4.31 -5.12
CA LEU A 221 28.38 -4.13 -3.99
C LEU A 221 28.28 -2.72 -3.38
N LEU A 222 28.15 -1.69 -4.22
CA LEU A 222 27.89 -0.33 -3.73
C LEU A 222 26.55 -0.25 -2.98
N GLY A 223 25.49 -0.84 -3.51
CA GLY A 223 24.20 -0.88 -2.82
C GLY A 223 24.26 -1.60 -1.47
N LEU A 224 24.96 -2.74 -1.42
CA LEU A 224 25.21 -3.48 -0.17
C LEU A 224 26.06 -2.67 0.80
N ALA A 225 27.09 -1.96 0.32
CA ALA A 225 27.90 -1.08 1.16
C ALA A 225 27.07 0.04 1.79
N ILE A 226 26.11 0.62 1.05
CA ILE A 226 25.17 1.63 1.58
C ILE A 226 24.28 1.03 2.66
N LEU A 227 23.72 -0.17 2.43
CA LEU A 227 22.93 -0.87 3.44
C LEU A 227 23.77 -1.15 4.70
N LEU A 228 24.98 -1.67 4.55
CA LEU A 228 25.88 -2.00 5.65
C LEU A 228 26.36 -0.76 6.41
N ALA A 229 26.53 0.38 5.72
CA ALA A 229 26.86 1.66 6.36
C ALA A 229 25.80 2.10 7.37
N TRP A 230 24.55 1.66 7.20
CA TRP A 230 23.50 1.81 8.21
C TRP A 230 23.42 0.60 9.15
N ALA A 231 23.36 -0.62 8.61
CA ALA A 231 23.05 -1.82 9.38
C ALA A 231 24.11 -2.15 10.44
N ILE A 232 25.39 -1.88 10.16
CA ILE A 232 26.49 -2.10 11.11
C ILE A 232 26.34 -1.21 12.34
N PRO A 233 26.34 0.14 12.23
CA PRO A 233 26.18 0.99 13.40
C PRO A 233 24.82 0.78 14.08
N ALA A 234 23.74 0.58 13.32
CA ALA A 234 22.42 0.29 13.91
C ALA A 234 22.44 -1.01 14.73
N GLY A 235 23.09 -2.06 14.23
CA GLY A 235 23.24 -3.33 14.94
C GLY A 235 24.00 -3.18 16.26
N PHE A 236 25.03 -2.34 16.31
CA PHE A 236 25.76 -2.08 17.56
C PHE A 236 24.98 -1.17 18.53
N SER A 237 24.19 -0.23 18.02
CA SER A 237 23.38 0.66 18.86
C SER A 237 22.09 0.03 19.40
N GLY A 238 21.51 -0.94 18.69
CA GLY A 238 20.22 -1.55 19.06
C GLY A 238 20.30 -2.68 20.10
N GLY A 239 21.51 -3.05 20.55
CA GLY A 239 21.73 -4.15 21.49
C GLY A 239 21.84 -5.53 20.84
N ASP A 240 22.25 -6.52 21.63
CA ASP A 240 22.59 -7.87 21.13
C ASP A 240 21.41 -8.59 20.48
N ALA A 241 20.21 -8.49 21.06
CA ALA A 241 18.99 -9.08 20.52
C ALA A 241 18.62 -8.48 19.15
N TYR A 242 18.68 -7.14 19.02
CA TYR A 242 18.44 -6.45 17.76
C TYR A 242 19.49 -6.84 16.70
N ARG A 243 20.77 -6.86 17.08
CA ARG A 243 21.87 -7.27 16.19
C ARG A 243 21.66 -8.68 15.65
N HIS A 244 21.36 -9.62 16.53
CA HIS A 244 21.10 -11.01 16.15
C HIS A 244 19.92 -11.10 15.18
N ARG A 245 18.83 -10.36 15.47
CA ARG A 245 17.65 -10.36 14.61
C ARG A 245 17.94 -9.78 13.23
N LEU A 246 18.60 -8.62 13.19
CA LEU A 246 18.94 -7.88 11.97
C LEU A 246 19.83 -8.68 11.01
N PHE A 247 20.84 -9.39 11.52
CA PHE A 247 21.81 -10.10 10.67
C PHE A 247 21.45 -11.57 10.39
N PHE A 248 20.83 -12.29 11.34
CA PHE A 248 20.73 -13.75 11.27
C PHE A 248 19.31 -14.30 11.05
N THR A 249 18.26 -13.64 11.57
CA THR A 249 16.89 -14.22 11.50
C THR A 249 16.06 -13.74 10.31
N GLN A 250 16.29 -12.53 9.79
CA GLN A 250 15.38 -11.97 8.76
C GLN A 250 15.52 -12.56 7.36
N THR A 251 16.70 -13.10 7.02
CA THR A 251 16.95 -13.71 5.70
C THR A 251 16.73 -15.22 5.71
N ALA A 252 17.05 -15.89 6.83
CA ALA A 252 16.91 -17.34 6.96
C ALA A 252 15.46 -17.77 7.29
N ALA A 253 14.77 -17.08 8.21
CA ALA A 253 13.44 -17.50 8.68
C ALA A 253 12.28 -17.24 7.69
N ARG A 254 12.50 -16.42 6.65
CA ARG A 254 11.51 -16.21 5.57
C ARG A 254 11.69 -17.15 4.38
N VAL A 255 12.86 -17.80 4.26
CA VAL A 255 13.24 -18.61 3.07
C VAL A 255 13.32 -20.09 3.41
N VAL A 256 13.63 -20.44 4.66
CA VAL A 256 13.75 -21.82 5.12
C VAL A 256 12.77 -22.04 6.27
N ASP A 257 11.93 -23.05 6.11
CA ASP A 257 10.93 -23.65 7.00
C ASP A 257 10.54 -22.92 8.28
N GLY A 258 9.21 -22.79 8.45
CA GLY A 258 8.52 -22.29 9.63
C GLY A 258 9.22 -22.55 10.95
N VAL A 259 10.07 -21.61 11.35
CA VAL A 259 10.50 -21.48 12.73
C VAL A 259 9.28 -20.94 13.47
N GLN A 260 8.55 -21.86 14.09
CA GLN A 260 7.57 -21.58 15.14
C GLN A 260 8.23 -20.62 16.12
N HIS A 261 7.81 -19.37 16.08
CA HIS A 261 7.92 -18.49 17.22
C HIS A 261 6.60 -18.66 17.98
N ASP A 262 6.67 -18.69 19.30
CA ASP A 262 5.50 -18.71 20.19
C ASP A 262 4.65 -17.42 20.09
N GLU A 263 5.08 -16.46 19.26
CA GLU A 263 4.33 -15.28 18.85
C GLU A 263 3.72 -15.51 17.46
N PRO A 264 2.42 -15.21 17.24
CA PRO A 264 1.78 -15.34 15.94
C PRO A 264 2.26 -14.23 15.00
N LEU A 265 3.53 -14.33 14.55
CA LEU A 265 4.03 -13.61 13.39
C LEU A 265 3.14 -14.01 12.22
N GLN A 266 2.20 -13.12 11.89
CA GLN A 266 1.10 -13.32 10.95
C GLN A 266 1.48 -14.31 9.85
N ASN A 267 1.01 -15.56 10.00
CA ASN A 267 1.44 -16.70 9.21
C ASN A 267 0.79 -16.60 7.82
N HIS A 268 1.34 -15.75 6.94
CA HIS A 268 0.86 -15.52 5.57
C HIS A 268 1.34 -16.62 4.60
N ALA A 269 1.48 -17.84 5.10
CA ALA A 269 1.90 -18.98 4.30
C ALA A 269 0.78 -19.36 3.34
N HIS A 270 1.02 -19.16 2.05
CA HIS A 270 0.03 -19.43 1.00
C HIS A 270 0.63 -20.33 -0.09
N PRO A 271 -0.20 -21.15 -0.76
CA PRO A 271 0.27 -22.06 -1.81
C PRO A 271 0.85 -21.30 -3.00
N PHE A 272 1.64 -21.98 -3.85
CA PHE A 272 2.37 -21.30 -4.91
C PHE A 272 1.47 -20.59 -5.94
N TRP A 273 0.28 -21.14 -6.21
CA TRP A 273 -0.68 -20.57 -7.15
C TRP A 273 -1.50 -19.40 -6.59
N TRP A 274 -1.29 -19.01 -5.33
CA TRP A 274 -2.14 -18.05 -4.62
C TRP A 274 -2.32 -16.71 -5.34
N TYR A 275 -1.28 -16.16 -5.97
CA TYR A 275 -1.40 -14.89 -6.70
C TYR A 275 -2.27 -14.97 -7.96
N VAL A 276 -2.39 -16.14 -8.59
CA VAL A 276 -3.08 -16.33 -9.87
C VAL A 276 -4.55 -15.87 -9.83
N PRO A 277 -5.40 -16.32 -8.88
CA PRO A 277 -6.78 -15.83 -8.80
C PRO A 277 -6.86 -14.32 -8.54
N TYR A 278 -5.91 -13.76 -7.79
CA TYR A 278 -5.91 -12.32 -7.48
C TYR A 278 -5.40 -11.45 -8.63
N LEU A 279 -4.75 -11.98 -9.67
CA LEU A 279 -4.31 -11.19 -10.83
C LEU A 279 -5.46 -10.41 -11.48
N LEU A 280 -6.69 -10.96 -11.45
CA LEU A 280 -7.88 -10.26 -11.95
C LEU A 280 -8.20 -9.00 -11.14
N VAL A 281 -8.10 -9.08 -9.81
CA VAL A 281 -8.32 -7.95 -8.92
C VAL A 281 -7.16 -6.96 -9.02
N LEU A 282 -5.93 -7.45 -9.02
CA LEU A 282 -4.71 -6.63 -9.10
C LEU A 282 -4.63 -5.87 -10.43
N ALA A 283 -5.10 -6.44 -11.54
CA ALA A 283 -5.10 -5.81 -12.85
C ALA A 283 -6.39 -5.04 -13.18
N PHE A 284 -7.38 -4.99 -12.27
CA PHE A 284 -8.60 -4.20 -12.48
C PHE A 284 -8.25 -2.70 -12.58
N PRO A 285 -8.78 -1.96 -13.57
CA PRO A 285 -9.92 -2.29 -14.46
C PRO A 285 -9.57 -3.06 -15.74
N PHE A 286 -8.29 -3.25 -16.07
CA PHE A 286 -7.90 -3.88 -17.35
C PHE A 286 -8.28 -5.36 -17.44
N SER A 287 -8.44 -6.05 -16.31
CA SER A 287 -9.02 -7.40 -16.26
C SER A 287 -10.46 -7.46 -16.79
N GLY A 288 -11.24 -6.37 -16.71
CA GLY A 288 -12.57 -6.28 -17.31
C GLY A 288 -12.57 -5.74 -18.74
N TRP A 289 -11.42 -5.45 -19.34
CA TRP A 289 -11.29 -4.90 -20.69
C TRP A 289 -10.85 -5.98 -21.69
N PRO A 290 -11.75 -6.57 -22.50
CA PRO A 290 -11.42 -7.69 -23.40
C PRO A 290 -10.25 -7.41 -24.34
N ARG A 291 -10.11 -6.17 -24.83
CA ARG A 291 -8.98 -5.77 -25.68
C ARG A 291 -7.64 -5.95 -24.99
N ALA A 292 -7.55 -5.76 -23.67
CA ALA A 292 -6.32 -6.00 -22.91
C ALA A 292 -5.91 -7.47 -23.00
N TRP A 293 -6.86 -8.38 -22.80
CA TRP A 293 -6.64 -9.82 -22.91
C TRP A 293 -6.25 -10.25 -24.32
N VAL A 294 -6.95 -9.75 -25.34
CA VAL A 294 -6.62 -10.07 -26.75
C VAL A 294 -5.25 -9.51 -27.12
N ALA A 295 -4.88 -8.32 -26.65
CA ALA A 295 -3.55 -7.76 -26.88
C ALA A 295 -2.45 -8.66 -26.31
N LEU A 296 -2.62 -9.16 -25.08
CA LEU A 296 -1.67 -10.09 -24.46
C LEU A 296 -1.68 -11.47 -25.14
N GLY A 297 -2.85 -12.03 -25.44
CA GLY A 297 -2.99 -13.37 -26.05
C GLY A 297 -2.57 -13.44 -27.52
N THR A 298 -2.57 -12.32 -28.24
CA THR A 298 -2.10 -12.23 -29.62
C THR A 298 -0.62 -11.83 -29.74
N LEU A 299 0.06 -11.66 -28.61
CA LEU A 299 1.49 -11.34 -28.58
C LEU A 299 2.29 -12.54 -29.12
N ARG A 300 2.98 -12.34 -30.23
CA ARG A 300 3.79 -13.37 -30.89
C ARG A 300 5.18 -12.82 -31.21
N LYS A 301 6.16 -13.73 -31.23
CA LYS A 301 7.54 -13.42 -31.66
C LYS A 301 7.52 -12.86 -33.11
N PRO A 302 8.49 -12.00 -33.49
CA PRO A 302 9.60 -11.50 -32.66
C PRO A 302 9.17 -10.37 -31.71
N PHE A 303 9.66 -10.41 -30.48
CA PHE A 303 9.48 -9.35 -29.48
C PHE A 303 10.52 -8.24 -29.68
N ASP A 304 10.11 -6.99 -29.51
CA ASP A 304 11.01 -5.84 -29.46
C ASP A 304 11.74 -5.76 -28.11
N THR A 305 12.68 -4.82 -27.99
CA THR A 305 13.47 -4.60 -26.78
C THR A 305 12.58 -4.40 -25.54
N GLY A 306 11.53 -3.58 -25.64
CA GLY A 306 10.67 -3.28 -24.50
C GLY A 306 9.85 -4.47 -24.02
N LEU A 307 9.32 -5.30 -24.92
CA LEU A 307 8.62 -6.53 -24.53
C LEU A 307 9.59 -7.56 -23.94
N ARG A 308 10.79 -7.73 -24.52
CA ARG A 308 11.81 -8.62 -23.95
C ARG A 308 12.20 -8.18 -22.54
N PHE A 309 12.40 -6.88 -22.34
CA PHE A 309 12.68 -6.30 -21.03
C PHE A 309 11.56 -6.61 -20.03
N ALA A 310 10.30 -6.32 -20.40
CA ALA A 310 9.16 -6.54 -19.52
C ALA A 310 8.98 -8.02 -19.15
N LEU A 311 9.22 -8.94 -20.08
CA LEU A 311 9.18 -10.39 -19.82
C LEU A 311 10.34 -10.85 -18.92
N CYS A 312 11.57 -10.34 -19.14
CA CYS A 312 12.71 -10.60 -18.26
C CYS A 312 12.50 -10.08 -16.84
N TRP A 313 11.67 -9.06 -16.68
CA TRP A 313 11.31 -8.54 -15.37
C TRP A 313 10.19 -9.36 -14.74
N LEU A 314 9.02 -9.37 -15.35
CA LEU A 314 7.79 -9.84 -14.70
C LEU A 314 7.74 -11.34 -14.49
N VAL A 315 8.12 -12.14 -15.49
CA VAL A 315 7.95 -13.59 -15.44
C VAL A 315 8.75 -14.21 -14.30
N PRO A 316 10.08 -14.01 -14.21
CA PRO A 316 10.86 -14.63 -13.14
C PRO A 316 10.55 -14.04 -11.76
N VAL A 317 10.25 -12.75 -11.66
CA VAL A 317 9.85 -12.11 -10.40
C VAL A 317 8.53 -12.66 -9.88
N PHE A 318 7.52 -12.81 -10.75
CA PHE A 318 6.23 -13.40 -10.39
C PHE A 318 6.37 -14.86 -9.95
N VAL A 319 7.19 -15.65 -10.65
CA VAL A 319 7.48 -17.04 -10.26
C VAL A 319 8.14 -17.08 -8.89
N LEU A 320 9.12 -16.22 -8.61
CA LEU A 320 9.83 -16.23 -7.33
C LEU A 320 8.92 -15.80 -6.17
N PHE A 321 8.10 -14.75 -6.34
CA PHE A 321 7.08 -14.39 -5.36
C PHE A 321 6.05 -15.51 -5.15
N SER A 322 5.72 -16.26 -6.19
CA SER A 322 4.82 -17.41 -6.10
C SER A 322 5.45 -18.56 -5.30
N VAL A 323 6.76 -18.77 -5.38
CA VAL A 323 7.45 -19.83 -4.62
C VAL A 323 7.63 -19.46 -3.14
N ILE A 324 7.88 -18.18 -2.82
CA ILE A 324 8.06 -17.73 -1.43
C ILE A 324 6.79 -17.96 -0.60
N SER A 325 6.90 -18.60 0.57
CA SER A 325 5.76 -19.01 1.40
C SER A 325 4.90 -17.82 1.87
N GLY A 326 5.54 -16.81 2.46
CA GLY A 326 4.89 -15.58 2.93
C GLY A 326 4.44 -14.69 1.77
N LYS A 327 3.12 -14.58 1.56
CA LYS A 327 2.55 -13.81 0.44
C LYS A 327 1.58 -12.75 0.92
N GLN A 328 1.71 -11.55 0.36
CA GLN A 328 0.76 -10.45 0.53
C GLN A 328 0.56 -9.77 -0.82
N LEU A 329 -0.68 -9.38 -1.11
CA LEU A 329 -1.06 -8.82 -2.41
C LEU A 329 -0.24 -7.57 -2.77
N TYR A 330 0.11 -6.76 -1.79
CA TYR A 330 0.89 -5.55 -2.00
C TYR A 330 2.38 -5.79 -2.25
N TYR A 331 2.89 -7.03 -2.16
CA TYR A 331 4.28 -7.33 -2.54
C TYR A 331 4.54 -7.16 -4.03
N LEU A 332 3.50 -7.27 -4.86
CA LEU A 332 3.58 -7.08 -6.30
C LEU A 332 3.49 -5.59 -6.73
N LEU A 333 3.42 -4.64 -5.79
CA LEU A 333 3.32 -3.21 -6.13
C LEU A 333 4.45 -2.71 -7.06
N PRO A 334 5.73 -3.06 -6.84
CA PRO A 334 6.82 -2.68 -7.75
C PRO A 334 6.62 -3.19 -9.18
N GLU A 335 5.92 -4.32 -9.36
CA GLU A 335 5.72 -4.95 -10.66
C GLU A 335 4.60 -4.32 -11.49
N TYR A 336 3.75 -3.49 -10.89
CA TYR A 336 2.68 -2.81 -11.64
C TYR A 336 3.22 -1.95 -12.78
N GLY A 337 4.36 -1.29 -12.58
CA GLY A 337 5.04 -0.55 -13.64
C GLY A 337 5.40 -1.46 -14.82
N GLY A 338 5.97 -2.63 -14.55
CA GLY A 338 6.28 -3.63 -15.58
C GLY A 338 5.04 -4.19 -16.25
N GLY A 339 3.99 -4.49 -15.49
CA GLY A 339 2.72 -5.03 -15.99
C GLY A 339 2.05 -4.07 -16.97
N MET A 340 1.97 -2.79 -16.61
CA MET A 340 1.39 -1.76 -17.48
C MET A 340 2.28 -1.45 -18.68
N LEU A 341 3.60 -1.57 -18.54
CA LEU A 341 4.54 -1.49 -19.66
C LEU A 341 4.31 -2.63 -20.67
N LEU A 342 4.18 -3.88 -20.19
CA LEU A 342 3.90 -5.05 -21.01
C LEU A 342 2.56 -4.90 -21.75
N LEU A 343 1.51 -4.53 -21.03
CA LEU A 343 0.17 -4.38 -21.59
C LEU A 343 0.10 -3.24 -22.63
N ALA A 344 0.73 -2.09 -22.34
CA ALA A 344 0.83 -0.99 -23.31
C ALA A 344 1.65 -1.39 -24.55
N GLY A 345 2.75 -2.12 -24.38
CA GLY A 345 3.54 -2.67 -25.49
C GLY A 345 2.74 -3.64 -26.36
N ALA A 346 2.02 -4.57 -25.73
CA ALA A 346 1.19 -5.56 -26.41
C ALA A 346 0.06 -4.89 -27.22
N MET A 347 -0.60 -3.88 -26.65
CA MET A 347 -1.61 -3.10 -27.36
C MET A 347 -1.03 -2.32 -28.55
N ALA A 348 0.18 -1.76 -28.40
CA ALA A 348 0.84 -1.05 -29.49
C ALA A 348 1.17 -2.01 -30.66
N VAL A 349 1.70 -3.20 -30.36
CA VAL A 349 1.91 -4.26 -31.36
C VAL A 349 0.62 -4.63 -32.07
N MET A 350 -0.47 -4.84 -31.31
CA MET A 350 -1.75 -5.22 -31.88
C MET A 350 -2.31 -4.13 -32.81
N ARG A 351 -2.18 -2.85 -32.42
CA ARG A 351 -2.58 -1.70 -33.24
C ARG A 351 -1.81 -1.61 -34.55
N GLU A 352 -0.54 -2.01 -34.57
CA GLU A 352 0.28 -2.01 -35.79
C GLU A 352 0.02 -3.22 -36.68
N ARG A 353 -0.07 -4.41 -36.09
CA ARG A 353 -0.04 -5.68 -36.85
C ARG A 353 -1.41 -6.31 -37.07
N ARG A 354 -2.41 -5.93 -36.28
CA ARG A 354 -3.76 -6.53 -36.26
C ARG A 354 -4.83 -5.46 -36.10
N VAL A 355 -4.82 -4.48 -37.00
CA VAL A 355 -5.78 -3.35 -37.01
C VAL A 355 -7.24 -3.80 -36.83
N PRO A 356 -7.74 -4.87 -37.50
CA PRO A 356 -9.13 -5.31 -37.30
C PRO A 356 -9.45 -5.71 -35.86
N LEU A 357 -8.51 -6.35 -35.14
CA LEU A 357 -8.69 -6.69 -33.73
C LEU A 357 -8.57 -5.45 -32.83
N ALA A 358 -7.65 -4.56 -33.15
CA ALA A 358 -7.44 -3.33 -32.38
C ALA A 358 -8.66 -2.40 -32.42
N GLU A 359 -9.35 -2.35 -33.56
CA GLU A 359 -10.52 -1.49 -33.79
C GLU A 359 -11.85 -2.20 -33.52
N ASN A 360 -11.84 -3.52 -33.24
CA ASN A 360 -13.05 -4.27 -32.92
C ASN A 360 -13.74 -3.72 -31.66
N TYR A 361 -14.99 -3.31 -31.82
CA TYR A 361 -15.82 -2.78 -30.75
C TYR A 361 -16.24 -3.85 -29.74
N TRP A 362 -16.43 -5.11 -30.16
CA TRP A 362 -16.77 -6.21 -29.27
C TRP A 362 -15.67 -6.51 -28.25
N LEU A 363 -14.44 -6.08 -28.54
CA LEU A 363 -13.32 -6.16 -27.61
C LEU A 363 -13.20 -4.91 -26.72
N GLY A 364 -14.06 -3.91 -26.90
CA GLY A 364 -13.98 -2.62 -26.22
C GLY A 364 -14.36 -2.66 -24.73
N SER A 365 -14.40 -1.48 -24.11
CA SER A 365 -14.72 -1.27 -22.69
C SER A 365 -16.18 -1.51 -22.30
N TRP A 366 -17.00 -2.09 -23.19
CA TRP A 366 -18.42 -2.30 -22.93
C TRP A 366 -18.71 -3.17 -21.69
N PRO A 367 -17.93 -4.22 -21.33
CA PRO A 367 -18.21 -4.99 -20.11
C PRO A 367 -18.03 -4.15 -18.85
N LEU A 368 -17.00 -3.30 -18.82
CA LEU A 368 -16.80 -2.34 -17.72
C LEU A 368 -17.92 -1.31 -17.69
N GLY A 369 -18.37 -0.83 -18.85
CA GLY A 369 -19.49 0.10 -18.96
C GLY A 369 -20.80 -0.49 -18.42
N MET A 370 -21.14 -1.71 -18.86
CA MET A 370 -22.30 -2.45 -18.36
C MET A 370 -22.17 -2.77 -16.87
N GLY A 371 -21.00 -3.22 -16.41
CA GLY A 371 -20.74 -3.46 -14.99
C GLY A 371 -20.93 -2.21 -14.14
N GLY A 372 -20.44 -1.05 -14.62
CA GLY A 372 -20.65 0.24 -13.97
C GLY A 372 -22.12 0.65 -13.89
N ILE A 373 -22.89 0.45 -14.97
CA ILE A 373 -24.34 0.74 -14.99
C ILE A 373 -25.10 -0.22 -14.06
N LEU A 374 -24.78 -1.51 -14.08
CA LEU A 374 -25.39 -2.50 -13.18
C LEU A 374 -25.09 -2.15 -11.72
N PHE A 375 -23.85 -1.78 -11.40
CA PHE A 375 -23.49 -1.33 -10.07
C PHE A 375 -24.24 -0.05 -9.67
N ALA A 376 -24.41 0.90 -10.59
CA ALA A 376 -25.23 2.08 -10.38
C ALA A 376 -26.70 1.72 -10.08
N ILE A 377 -27.29 0.78 -10.83
CA ILE A 377 -28.67 0.31 -10.58
C ILE A 377 -28.76 -0.32 -9.18
N CYS A 378 -27.80 -1.17 -8.80
CA CYS A 378 -27.75 -1.76 -7.46
C CYS A 378 -27.66 -0.68 -6.36
N LEU A 379 -26.81 0.32 -6.53
CA LEU A 379 -26.72 1.45 -5.60
C LEU A 379 -28.01 2.27 -5.55
N PHE A 380 -28.67 2.51 -6.69
CA PHE A 380 -29.93 3.25 -6.73
C PHE A 380 -31.07 2.52 -6.00
N ALA A 381 -31.13 1.18 -6.15
CA ALA A 381 -32.12 0.32 -5.53
C ALA A 381 -31.85 0.05 -4.04
N MET A 382 -30.59 0.17 -3.60
CA MET A 382 -30.12 -0.20 -2.26
C MET A 382 -30.99 0.35 -1.11
N PRO A 383 -31.39 1.64 -1.06
CA PRO A 383 -32.19 2.16 0.06
C PRO A 383 -33.53 1.46 0.19
N ASN A 384 -34.17 1.14 -0.95
CA ASN A 384 -35.45 0.45 -0.95
C ASN A 384 -35.28 -1.01 -0.51
N LEU A 385 -34.20 -1.67 -0.94
CA LEU A 385 -33.90 -3.05 -0.55
C LEU A 385 -33.57 -3.18 0.94
N VAL A 386 -32.87 -2.20 1.52
CA VAL A 386 -32.62 -2.11 2.96
C VAL A 386 -33.92 -1.85 3.72
N ALA A 387 -34.74 -0.90 3.25
CA ALA A 387 -36.01 -0.57 3.90
C ALA A 387 -37.03 -1.73 3.90
N HIS A 388 -37.00 -2.60 2.89
CA HIS A 388 -37.87 -3.79 2.80
C HIS A 388 -37.21 -5.07 3.34
N HIS A 389 -36.06 -4.97 4.02
CA HIS A 389 -35.38 -6.11 4.62
C HIS A 389 -34.95 -7.21 3.62
N TYR A 390 -34.59 -6.83 2.39
CA TYR A 390 -33.95 -7.73 1.41
C TYR A 390 -32.43 -7.68 1.48
N LEU A 391 -31.87 -6.53 1.89
CA LEU A 391 -30.44 -6.36 2.17
C LEU A 391 -30.26 -6.01 3.64
N HIS A 392 -29.37 -6.74 4.29
CA HIS A 392 -29.05 -6.59 5.70
C HIS A 392 -27.54 -6.50 5.91
N GLY A 393 -27.17 -5.83 6.99
CA GLY A 393 -25.79 -5.73 7.41
C GLY A 393 -25.28 -4.31 7.29
N GLU A 394 -24.36 -3.99 8.18
CA GLU A 394 -23.94 -2.62 8.46
C GLU A 394 -23.39 -1.89 7.23
N TRP A 395 -22.80 -2.61 6.28
CA TRP A 395 -22.34 -2.00 5.04
C TRP A 395 -23.50 -1.47 4.18
N PHE A 396 -24.52 -2.29 3.96
CA PHE A 396 -25.68 -1.90 3.15
C PHE A 396 -26.49 -0.80 3.84
N GLU A 397 -26.71 -0.96 5.15
CA GLU A 397 -27.42 0.02 5.97
C GLU A 397 -26.68 1.36 6.04
N GLY A 398 -25.36 1.33 6.25
CA GLY A 398 -24.52 2.52 6.26
C GLY A 398 -24.39 3.19 4.89
N ALA A 399 -24.36 2.41 3.80
CA ALA A 399 -24.24 2.94 2.44
C ALA A 399 -25.56 3.45 1.85
N ALA A 400 -26.71 2.96 2.32
CA ALA A 400 -28.02 3.32 1.80
C ALA A 400 -28.25 4.85 1.70
N PRO A 401 -27.97 5.68 2.71
CA PRO A 401 -28.19 7.14 2.63
C PRO A 401 -27.43 7.83 1.49
N TYR A 402 -26.26 7.30 1.11
CA TYR A 402 -25.38 7.90 0.10
C TYR A 402 -25.50 7.22 -1.28
N SER A 403 -26.00 6.00 -1.31
CA SER A 403 -25.99 5.10 -2.47
C SER A 403 -26.57 5.72 -3.75
N ARG A 404 -27.69 6.47 -3.66
CA ARG A 404 -28.29 7.14 -4.84
C ARG A 404 -27.38 8.22 -5.44
N THR A 405 -26.66 8.99 -4.63
CA THR A 405 -25.70 9.99 -5.15
C THR A 405 -24.56 9.31 -5.90
N PHE A 406 -24.00 8.25 -5.32
CA PHE A 406 -22.95 7.47 -5.96
C PHE A 406 -23.45 6.70 -7.20
N SER A 407 -24.73 6.32 -7.24
CA SER A 407 -25.33 5.70 -8.43
C SER A 407 -25.21 6.59 -9.67
N VAL A 408 -25.42 7.91 -9.53
CA VAL A 408 -25.27 8.86 -10.64
C VAL A 408 -23.81 8.88 -11.12
N ALA A 409 -22.84 8.88 -10.20
CA ALA A 409 -21.43 8.84 -10.56
C ALA A 409 -21.10 7.57 -11.36
N PHE A 410 -21.48 6.38 -10.88
CA PHE A 410 -21.21 5.12 -11.59
C PHE A 410 -21.99 4.98 -12.89
N LEU A 411 -23.19 5.56 -13.00
CA LEU A 411 -23.95 5.63 -14.25
C LEU A 411 -23.20 6.47 -15.28
N LEU A 412 -22.71 7.66 -14.91
CA LEU A 412 -21.94 8.53 -15.80
C LEU A 412 -20.62 7.87 -16.24
N LEU A 413 -19.92 7.20 -15.32
CA LEU A 413 -18.71 6.44 -15.65
C LEU A 413 -19.01 5.25 -16.58
N GLY A 414 -20.11 4.54 -16.34
CA GLY A 414 -20.58 3.47 -17.21
C GLY A 414 -20.91 3.95 -18.62
N CYS A 415 -21.67 5.04 -18.74
CA CYS A 415 -21.98 5.70 -20.02
C CYS A 415 -20.70 6.18 -20.74
N LEU A 416 -19.74 6.77 -20.02
CA LEU A 416 -18.44 7.17 -20.56
C LEU A 416 -17.72 5.98 -21.21
N LEU A 417 -17.76 4.80 -20.59
CA LEU A 417 -17.11 3.58 -21.08
C LEU A 417 -17.84 2.94 -22.27
N LEU A 418 -19.12 3.26 -22.49
CA LEU A 418 -19.87 2.83 -23.67
C LEU A 418 -19.66 3.74 -24.88
N LEU A 419 -19.13 4.96 -24.69
CA LEU A 419 -18.84 5.88 -25.79
C LEU A 419 -17.87 5.25 -26.80
N ARG A 420 -18.27 5.29 -28.06
CA ARG A 420 -17.49 4.78 -29.20
C ARG A 420 -16.45 5.80 -29.65
N GLY A 421 -15.40 5.32 -30.29
CA GLY A 421 -14.38 6.16 -30.93
C GLY A 421 -13.05 6.24 -30.20
N ARG A 422 -12.19 7.16 -30.67
CA ARG A 422 -10.80 7.30 -30.23
C ARG A 422 -10.70 7.64 -28.74
N GLY A 423 -9.59 7.26 -28.10
CA GLY A 423 -9.32 7.61 -26.69
C GLY A 423 -9.85 6.62 -25.65
N GLU A 424 -10.30 5.44 -26.06
CA GLU A 424 -10.86 4.42 -25.16
C GLU A 424 -9.99 4.07 -23.96
N MET A 425 -8.67 3.89 -24.16
CA MET A 425 -7.72 3.64 -23.07
C MET A 425 -7.77 4.75 -21.99
N ARG A 426 -7.87 6.02 -22.42
CA ARG A 426 -7.99 7.14 -21.48
C ARG A 426 -9.33 7.13 -20.76
N ARG A 427 -10.42 6.75 -21.44
CA ARG A 427 -11.74 6.60 -20.80
C ARG A 427 -11.71 5.49 -19.75
N VAL A 428 -11.12 4.33 -20.05
CA VAL A 428 -10.90 3.25 -19.07
C VAL A 428 -10.08 3.75 -17.89
N ALA A 429 -8.99 4.49 -18.16
CA ALA A 429 -8.14 4.99 -17.10
C ALA A 429 -8.83 6.03 -16.20
N VAL A 430 -9.51 7.02 -16.79
CA VAL A 430 -10.28 8.04 -16.06
C VAL A 430 -11.42 7.39 -15.27
N ALA A 431 -12.16 6.47 -15.87
CA ALA A 431 -13.24 5.77 -15.18
C ALA A 431 -12.72 4.89 -14.04
N GLY A 432 -11.58 4.21 -14.23
CA GLY A 432 -10.92 3.45 -13.17
C GLY A 432 -10.49 4.33 -12.00
N LEU A 433 -9.81 5.45 -12.30
CA LEU A 433 -9.33 6.39 -11.29
C LEU A 433 -10.47 7.10 -10.53
N LEU A 434 -11.48 7.61 -11.24
CA LEU A 434 -12.62 8.28 -10.61
C LEU A 434 -13.55 7.28 -9.91
N GLY A 435 -13.67 6.07 -10.45
CA GLY A 435 -14.43 4.99 -9.82
C GLY A 435 -13.80 4.56 -8.49
N VAL A 436 -12.48 4.39 -8.43
CA VAL A 436 -11.80 4.05 -7.17
C VAL A 436 -11.84 5.21 -6.17
N LEU A 437 -11.74 6.47 -6.62
CA LEU A 437 -11.97 7.63 -5.76
C LEU A 437 -13.40 7.60 -5.18
N ALA A 438 -14.42 7.35 -6.01
CA ALA A 438 -15.80 7.27 -5.57
C ALA A 438 -16.01 6.14 -4.56
N LEU A 439 -15.42 4.96 -4.78
CA LEU A 439 -15.45 3.87 -3.80
C LEU A 439 -14.74 4.24 -2.48
N ASN A 440 -13.60 4.93 -2.56
CA ASN A 440 -12.89 5.41 -1.38
C ASN A 440 -13.74 6.41 -0.58
N THR A 441 -14.37 7.38 -1.25
CA THR A 441 -15.27 8.34 -0.60
C THR A 441 -16.50 7.65 -0.01
N LEU A 442 -17.08 6.67 -0.70
CA LEU A 442 -18.18 5.89 -0.15
C LEU A 442 -17.73 5.12 1.09
N PHE A 443 -16.56 4.48 1.07
CA PHE A 443 -15.96 3.86 2.26
C PHE A 443 -15.79 4.86 3.41
N THR A 444 -15.26 6.05 3.14
CA THR A 444 -15.13 7.13 4.13
C THR A 444 -16.45 7.48 4.80
N LEU A 445 -17.51 7.67 4.01
CA LEU A 445 -18.81 8.11 4.51
C LEU A 445 -19.58 7.01 5.27
N THR A 446 -19.20 5.75 5.09
CA THR A 446 -20.00 4.60 5.55
C THR A 446 -19.29 3.78 6.61
N LEU A 447 -18.05 3.37 6.36
CA LEU A 447 -17.32 2.41 7.18
C LEU A 447 -16.19 3.04 7.99
N TRP A 448 -15.73 4.25 7.67
CA TRP A 448 -14.55 4.83 8.34
C TRP A 448 -14.67 4.90 9.86
N HIS A 449 -15.88 5.09 10.40
CA HIS A 449 -16.10 5.09 11.85
C HIS A 449 -15.65 3.78 12.55
N LYS A 450 -15.52 2.66 11.82
CA LYS A 450 -14.96 1.39 12.30
C LYS A 450 -13.44 1.29 12.22
N TYR A 451 -12.79 2.28 11.64
CA TYR A 451 -11.35 2.38 11.51
C TYR A 451 -10.81 3.62 12.25
N ASP A 452 -11.69 4.57 12.57
CA ASP A 452 -11.37 5.73 13.39
C ASP A 452 -11.19 5.34 14.86
N LEU A 453 -9.93 5.25 15.25
CA LEU A 453 -9.52 4.96 16.63
C LEU A 453 -9.40 6.22 17.49
N SER A 454 -9.83 7.39 17.02
CA SER A 454 -9.72 8.65 17.77
C SER A 454 -10.32 8.60 19.18
N PRO A 455 -11.52 8.02 19.41
CA PRO A 455 -12.10 7.97 20.75
C PRO A 455 -11.23 7.16 21.73
N THR A 456 -10.87 5.93 21.35
CA THR A 456 -9.96 5.08 22.16
C THR A 456 -8.62 5.76 22.38
N THR A 457 -8.05 6.34 21.34
CA THR A 457 -6.74 7.01 21.40
C THR A 457 -6.76 8.19 22.36
N ALA A 458 -7.83 9.00 22.37
CA ALA A 458 -7.97 10.13 23.29
C ALA A 458 -8.05 9.68 24.76
N LEU A 459 -8.77 8.58 25.03
CA LEU A 459 -8.86 7.98 26.37
C LEU A 459 -7.49 7.49 26.84
N ILE A 460 -6.76 6.76 25.99
CA ILE A 460 -5.42 6.24 26.28
C ILE A 460 -4.44 7.40 26.52
N ALA A 461 -4.43 8.41 25.64
CA ALA A 461 -3.56 9.57 25.78
C ALA A 461 -3.83 10.34 27.08
N SER A 462 -5.12 10.53 27.43
CA SER A 462 -5.51 11.15 28.70
C SER A 462 -5.03 10.32 29.89
N ALA A 463 -5.20 9.00 29.85
CA ALA A 463 -4.76 8.11 30.93
C ALA A 463 -3.24 8.16 31.13
N GLN A 464 -2.47 8.13 30.05
CA GLN A 464 -1.01 8.22 30.11
C GLN A 464 -0.54 9.58 30.62
N SER A 465 -1.19 10.67 30.22
CA SER A 465 -0.89 12.01 30.77
C SER A 465 -1.15 12.09 32.29
N GLY A 466 -2.11 11.30 32.78
CA GLY A 466 -2.40 11.09 34.19
C GLY A 466 -1.49 10.07 34.88
N LYS A 467 -0.42 9.61 34.22
CA LYS A 467 0.53 8.58 34.69
C LYS A 467 -0.09 7.22 35.00
N ARG A 468 -1.22 6.89 34.37
CA ARG A 468 -1.87 5.58 34.50
C ARG A 468 -1.21 4.61 33.53
N ALA A 469 -0.89 3.40 34.00
CA ALA A 469 -0.37 2.36 33.13
C ALA A 469 -1.45 1.85 32.16
N ILE A 470 -1.04 1.46 30.96
CA ILE A 470 -1.94 0.94 29.92
C ILE A 470 -1.42 -0.43 29.52
N GLY A 471 -2.29 -1.44 29.66
CA GLY A 471 -2.09 -2.78 29.16
C GLY A 471 -2.97 -3.08 27.95
N ILE A 472 -2.61 -4.10 27.19
CA ILE A 472 -3.37 -4.64 26.06
C ILE A 472 -3.38 -6.15 26.14
N ASP A 473 -4.57 -6.76 26.08
CA ASP A 473 -4.76 -8.20 26.02
C ASP A 473 -4.40 -8.69 24.60
N GLY A 474 -3.24 -9.32 24.46
CA GLY A 474 -2.63 -9.71 23.19
C GLY A 474 -1.54 -8.75 22.68
N SER A 475 -1.16 -8.93 21.41
CA SER A 475 -0.06 -8.18 20.77
C SER A 475 -0.46 -6.78 20.33
N TYR A 476 0.49 -5.84 20.34
CA TYR A 476 0.25 -4.46 19.97
C TYR A 476 1.02 -4.02 18.71
N GLU A 477 0.30 -3.43 17.76
CA GLU A 477 0.80 -3.15 16.41
C GLU A 477 1.08 -1.65 16.18
N GLY A 478 1.15 -0.86 17.26
CA GLY A 478 1.45 0.57 17.18
C GLY A 478 0.26 1.45 16.74
N GLN A 479 -0.98 0.95 16.77
CA GLN A 479 -2.12 1.71 16.26
C GLN A 479 -2.46 3.01 17.02
N TYR A 480 -1.98 3.19 18.26
CA TYR A 480 -2.30 4.35 19.10
C TYR A 480 -1.14 5.34 19.28
N HIS A 481 0.12 4.91 19.11
CA HIS A 481 1.31 5.69 19.49
C HIS A 481 1.36 7.09 18.86
N PHE A 482 1.32 7.15 17.53
CA PHE A 482 1.41 8.43 16.83
C PHE A 482 0.17 9.30 17.07
N ALA A 483 -1.03 8.71 16.97
CA ALA A 483 -2.28 9.43 17.07
C ALA A 483 -2.50 10.00 18.49
N GLY A 484 -2.12 9.25 19.52
CA GLY A 484 -2.23 9.64 20.93
C GLY A 484 -1.01 10.40 21.44
N ARG A 485 0.03 10.59 20.62
CA ARG A 485 1.32 11.15 21.04
C ARG A 485 1.90 10.46 22.27
N LEU A 486 1.73 9.13 22.33
CA LEU A 486 2.11 8.35 23.50
C LEU A 486 3.63 8.40 23.70
N SER A 487 4.02 8.55 24.97
CA SER A 487 5.41 8.61 25.43
C SER A 487 5.85 7.34 26.18
N GLU A 488 4.91 6.55 26.66
CA GLU A 488 5.20 5.29 27.35
C GLU A 488 4.68 4.11 26.54
N ALA A 489 5.37 2.98 26.65
CA ALA A 489 4.96 1.73 26.04
C ALA A 489 3.61 1.24 26.60
N ILE A 490 2.86 0.55 25.75
CA ILE A 490 1.69 -0.22 26.15
C ILE A 490 2.14 -1.64 26.50
N ILE A 491 1.79 -2.10 27.69
CA ILE A 491 2.22 -3.40 28.20
C ILE A 491 1.38 -4.50 27.56
N GLU A 492 2.01 -5.40 26.81
CA GLU A 492 1.36 -6.58 26.23
C GLU A 492 1.11 -7.65 27.31
N LEU A 493 -0.14 -8.12 27.39
CA LEU A 493 -0.60 -9.10 28.37
C LEU A 493 -1.03 -10.35 27.60
N HIS A 494 -0.21 -11.41 27.66
CA HIS A 494 -0.43 -12.62 26.85
C HIS A 494 -1.19 -13.72 27.59
N ASP A 495 -1.31 -13.64 28.92
CA ASP A 495 -2.01 -14.63 29.72
C ASP A 495 -2.81 -14.02 30.88
N GLY A 496 -3.68 -14.85 31.47
CA GLY A 496 -4.52 -14.44 32.58
C GLY A 496 -3.74 -14.06 33.83
N LYS A 497 -2.53 -14.61 34.04
CA LYS A 497 -1.71 -14.27 35.21
C LYS A 497 -1.09 -12.88 35.05
N ALA A 498 -0.54 -12.56 33.89
CA ALA A 498 -0.01 -11.25 33.53
C ALA A 498 -1.07 -10.17 33.71
N LEU A 499 -2.31 -10.44 33.29
CA LEU A 499 -3.44 -9.54 33.51
C LEU A 499 -3.72 -9.31 35.01
N GLN A 500 -3.75 -10.38 35.82
CA GLN A 500 -3.99 -10.28 37.27
C GLN A 500 -2.85 -9.57 38.01
N ASP A 501 -1.61 -9.78 37.58
CA ASP A 501 -0.43 -9.14 38.15
C ASP A 501 -0.37 -7.65 37.76
N PHE A 502 -0.74 -7.31 36.52
CA PHE A 502 -0.91 -5.93 36.06
C PHE A 502 -1.98 -5.19 36.86
N ALA A 503 -3.16 -5.77 37.06
CA ALA A 503 -4.24 -5.14 37.82
C ALA A 503 -3.88 -4.92 39.30
N ARG A 504 -3.07 -5.81 39.89
CA ARG A 504 -2.56 -5.66 41.27
C ARG A 504 -1.50 -4.57 41.40
N SER A 505 -0.62 -4.44 40.40
CA SER A 505 0.45 -3.43 40.38
C SER A 505 -0.06 -2.04 39.95
N HIS A 506 -1.13 -1.98 39.16
CA HIS A 506 -1.70 -0.76 38.59
C HIS A 506 -3.21 -0.70 38.85
N PRO A 507 -3.64 -0.41 40.10
CA PRO A 507 -5.06 -0.41 40.46
C PRO A 507 -5.86 0.69 39.73
N ASP A 508 -5.20 1.73 39.24
CA ASP A 508 -5.76 2.77 38.38
C ASP A 508 -5.48 2.53 36.89
N GLY A 509 -4.83 1.43 36.52
CA GLY A 509 -4.46 1.11 35.14
C GLY A 509 -5.65 0.87 34.21
N LEU A 510 -5.38 0.92 32.91
CA LEU A 510 -6.33 0.60 31.85
C LEU A 510 -5.90 -0.67 31.12
N ILE A 511 -6.88 -1.45 30.65
CA ILE A 511 -6.61 -2.62 29.79
C ILE A 511 -7.47 -2.53 28.53
N ILE A 512 -6.84 -2.69 27.38
CA ILE A 512 -7.47 -2.73 26.07
C ILE A 512 -7.68 -4.18 25.65
N THR A 513 -8.85 -4.50 25.14
CA THR A 513 -9.21 -5.85 24.64
C THR A 513 -9.85 -5.74 23.26
N HIS A 514 -9.76 -6.82 22.47
CA HIS A 514 -10.30 -6.89 21.12
C HIS A 514 -11.32 -8.03 20.93
N PRO A 515 -12.49 -7.99 21.59
CA PRO A 515 -13.48 -9.05 21.45
C PRO A 515 -14.19 -8.98 20.07
N ASP A 516 -14.55 -10.14 19.53
CA ASP A 516 -15.32 -10.21 18.26
C ASP A 516 -16.73 -9.62 18.42
N THR A 517 -17.32 -9.73 19.61
CA THR A 517 -18.66 -9.23 19.92
C THR A 517 -18.68 -8.46 21.24
N LEU A 518 -19.54 -7.45 21.33
CA LEU A 518 -19.75 -6.70 22.56
C LEU A 518 -20.72 -7.44 23.48
N ASP A 519 -20.24 -7.96 24.61
CA ASP A 519 -21.04 -8.70 25.58
C ASP A 519 -21.72 -7.78 26.62
N ALA A 520 -22.61 -8.37 27.44
CA ALA A 520 -23.32 -7.64 28.47
C ALA A 520 -22.38 -7.08 29.57
N ALA A 521 -21.24 -7.73 29.80
CA ALA A 521 -20.25 -7.26 30.76
C ALA A 521 -19.59 -5.96 30.27
N ALA A 522 -19.22 -5.88 28.99
CA ALA A 522 -18.67 -4.68 28.39
C ALA A 522 -19.67 -3.52 28.39
N GLN A 523 -20.94 -3.82 28.10
CA GLN A 523 -22.00 -2.81 28.14
C GLN A 523 -22.30 -2.27 29.54
N ARG A 524 -21.92 -2.99 30.60
CA ARG A 524 -22.18 -2.61 31.99
C ARG A 524 -20.97 -2.04 32.72
N TYR A 525 -19.78 -2.61 32.47
CA TYR A 525 -18.60 -2.38 33.30
C TYR A 525 -17.40 -1.76 32.57
N ALA A 526 -17.38 -1.73 31.22
CA ALA A 526 -16.27 -1.12 30.50
C ALA A 526 -16.24 0.40 30.68
N LEU A 527 -15.10 1.03 30.43
CA LEU A 527 -15.03 2.50 30.35
C LEU A 527 -15.51 2.99 28.99
N MET A 528 -15.15 2.24 27.94
CA MET A 528 -15.46 2.56 26.55
C MET A 528 -15.50 1.29 25.71
N ALA A 529 -16.37 1.29 24.70
CA ALA A 529 -16.34 0.32 23.61
C ALA A 529 -16.56 1.01 22.27
N GLN A 530 -15.84 0.62 21.23
CA GLN A 530 -16.05 1.09 19.86
C GLN A 530 -15.83 -0.04 18.85
N PRO A 531 -16.48 -0.01 17.67
CA PRO A 531 -16.19 -0.96 16.62
C PRO A 531 -14.78 -0.75 16.06
N PHE A 532 -14.12 -1.85 15.70
CA PHE A 532 -12.84 -1.85 15.02
C PHE A 532 -12.79 -2.96 13.97
N ARG A 533 -12.88 -2.59 12.69
CA ARG A 533 -12.99 -3.54 11.56
C ARG A 533 -14.16 -4.51 11.75
N SER A 534 -13.88 -5.81 11.92
CA SER A 534 -14.83 -6.88 12.18
C SER A 534 -14.97 -7.24 13.66
N ALA A 535 -14.24 -6.55 14.54
CA ALA A 535 -14.21 -6.78 15.98
C ALA A 535 -14.56 -5.47 16.72
N TRP A 536 -14.34 -5.47 18.03
CA TRP A 536 -14.49 -4.30 18.89
C TRP A 536 -13.15 -3.95 19.55
N VAL A 537 -13.01 -2.70 19.94
CA VAL A 537 -12.00 -2.24 20.89
C VAL A 537 -12.73 -1.86 22.16
N VAL A 538 -12.39 -2.51 23.27
CA VAL A 538 -13.01 -2.27 24.57
C VAL A 538 -11.93 -1.92 25.59
N VAL A 539 -12.11 -0.80 26.28
CA VAL A 539 -11.18 -0.30 27.30
C VAL A 539 -11.82 -0.47 28.68
N TRP A 540 -11.08 -1.11 29.57
CA TRP A 540 -11.50 -1.45 30.93
C TRP A 540 -10.62 -0.76 31.96
N SER A 541 -11.13 -0.59 33.18
CA SER A 541 -10.22 -0.47 34.32
C SER A 541 -9.54 -1.82 34.58
N ALA A 542 -8.28 -1.80 34.99
CA ALA A 542 -7.54 -3.04 35.25
C ALA A 542 -8.21 -3.93 36.32
N PRO A 543 -8.69 -3.40 37.47
CA PRO A 543 -9.37 -4.20 38.47
C PRO A 543 -10.68 -4.81 37.96
N THR A 544 -11.48 -4.04 37.20
CA THR A 544 -12.76 -4.52 36.67
C THR A 544 -12.57 -5.74 35.76
N LEU A 545 -11.62 -5.66 34.82
CA LEU A 545 -11.38 -6.78 33.91
C LEU A 545 -10.78 -7.99 34.65
N ALA A 546 -9.90 -7.75 35.62
CA ALA A 546 -9.31 -8.81 36.45
C ALA A 546 -10.37 -9.56 37.27
N ASP A 547 -11.33 -8.86 37.87
CA ASP A 547 -12.44 -9.48 38.60
C ASP A 547 -13.33 -10.31 37.67
N LEU A 548 -13.71 -9.77 36.51
CA LEU A 548 -14.50 -10.49 35.51
C LEU A 548 -13.81 -11.77 35.04
N ARG A 549 -12.51 -11.72 34.73
CA ARG A 549 -11.70 -12.89 34.32
C ARG A 549 -11.54 -13.91 35.45
N ALA A 550 -11.65 -13.49 36.70
CA ALA A 550 -11.62 -14.37 37.87
C ALA A 550 -13.01 -14.88 38.29
N GLY A 551 -14.07 -14.57 37.54
CA GLY A 551 -15.45 -14.97 37.88
C GLY A 551 -16.05 -14.21 39.06
N ARG A 552 -15.49 -13.05 39.42
CA ARG A 552 -16.01 -12.17 40.47
C ARG A 552 -16.85 -11.04 39.87
N THR A 553 -17.80 -10.54 40.65
CA THR A 553 -18.61 -9.37 40.26
C THR A 553 -17.84 -8.08 40.57
N PRO A 554 -17.44 -7.29 39.56
CA PRO A 554 -16.74 -6.03 39.78
C PRO A 554 -17.67 -4.93 40.30
N MET A 555 -17.08 -3.87 40.86
CA MET A 555 -17.81 -2.65 41.18
C MET A 555 -18.28 -1.97 39.89
N GLU A 556 -19.49 -1.40 39.91
CA GLU A 556 -19.99 -0.62 38.78
C GLU A 556 -19.17 0.67 38.60
N PRO A 557 -18.83 1.04 37.35
CA PRO A 557 -18.12 2.28 37.09
C PRO A 557 -18.96 3.49 37.48
N ALA A 558 -18.31 4.53 37.98
CA ALA A 558 -18.98 5.76 38.41
C ALA A 558 -19.74 6.49 37.28
N GLN A 559 -19.36 6.22 36.03
CA GLN A 559 -20.05 6.68 34.84
C GLN A 559 -20.42 5.47 33.97
N PRO A 560 -21.56 5.52 33.26
CA PRO A 560 -21.94 4.46 32.34
C PRO A 560 -20.89 4.29 31.23
N PRO A 561 -20.67 3.06 30.72
CA PRO A 561 -19.73 2.81 29.64
C PRO A 561 -20.03 3.66 28.40
N GLN A 562 -19.00 4.27 27.81
CA GLN A 562 -19.17 5.04 26.58
C GLN A 562 -19.09 4.12 25.35
N ILE A 563 -20.24 3.82 24.74
CA ILE A 563 -20.32 2.96 23.55
C ILE A 563 -20.37 3.83 22.29
N PHE A 564 -19.45 3.59 21.35
CA PHE A 564 -19.35 4.31 20.08
C PHE A 564 -19.81 3.43 18.89
N PRO A 565 -20.36 4.04 17.83
CA PRO A 565 -20.82 5.43 17.78
C PRO A 565 -21.96 5.62 18.79
N GLY A 566 -21.95 6.72 19.55
CA GLY A 566 -22.98 6.98 20.56
C GLY A 566 -24.38 6.93 19.96
N ALA A 567 -25.40 6.70 20.78
CA ALA A 567 -26.82 6.59 20.39
C ALA A 567 -27.40 7.82 19.63
N LYS A 568 -26.58 8.79 19.23
CA LYS A 568 -26.93 9.99 18.46
C LYS A 568 -26.35 10.05 17.04
N VAL A 569 -25.92 8.94 16.46
CA VAL A 569 -25.66 8.87 15.00
C VAL A 569 -26.71 7.98 14.31
N GLN A 570 -27.98 8.20 14.63
CA GLN A 570 -29.05 7.94 13.67
C GLN A 570 -29.12 9.16 12.76
N TYR A 571 -28.51 9.06 11.58
CA TYR A 571 -28.81 9.98 10.49
C TYR A 571 -30.28 9.84 10.12
N GLY A 572 -31.02 10.95 10.20
CA GLY A 572 -32.35 11.10 9.64
C GLY A 572 -33.46 10.86 10.64
N ALA A 573 -33.94 11.96 11.24
CA ALA A 573 -35.31 12.03 11.71
C ALA A 573 -36.26 11.59 10.58
N GLN A 574 -37.10 10.59 10.86
CA GLN A 574 -38.45 10.54 10.29
C GLN A 574 -39.31 11.56 11.05
N PRO A 575 -40.36 12.15 10.47
CA PRO A 575 -41.14 11.67 9.31
C PRO A 575 -40.81 12.34 7.97
#